data_AF-A0A968JU75-F1
#
_entry.id   AF-A0A968JU75-F1
#
_cell.length_a   1.000
_cell.length_b   1.000
_cell.length_c   1.000
_cell.angle_alpha   90.00
_cell.angle_beta   90.00
_cell.angle_gamma   90.00
#
_symmetry.space_group_name_H-M   'P 1'
#
loop_
_entity.id
_entity.type
_entity.pdbx_description
1 polymer ?
#
loop_
_entity_poly.entity_id
_entity_poly.type
_entity_poly.pdbx_seq_one_letter_code
_entity_poly.pdbx_strand_id
1 'polypeptide(L)'
;MEYVKIKAHKKTYFIPGELDYVEQLTKDSILVHRLKSFRAYAVAPLKISLPLLGYNLQCDLIEFSLNYNKELDRWTFSYIGYFYYQSVNFENEKVLKRIDRNRKKAYFNSSLHFLRSLYVNQLNENGYQILESIEVDETMLKRLRPVNLDTCIIRNGTNEMILNGLKNKTYYIHYYMDYNGFPNNLRINPKTTPHISMVTFTSDWCRIRKNGTTPDATILFSEEIGEKQIGATLPSDYEVSNITDIKLK
;
A
#
# COMPACT_ATOMS: atom_id res chain seq x y z
N MET A 1 0.48 1.12 -38.98
CA MET A 1 0.56 2.42 -38.29
C MET A 1 -0.83 2.83 -37.84
N GLU A 2 -0.86 3.53 -36.71
CA GLU A 2 -1.98 4.26 -36.10
C GLU A 2 -3.09 3.48 -35.37
N TYR A 3 -3.29 3.96 -34.13
CA TYR A 3 -4.07 3.44 -33.02
C TYR A 3 -5.56 3.78 -33.16
N VAL A 4 -6.43 3.36 -32.22
CA VAL A 4 -7.18 4.27 -31.32
C VAL A 4 -8.29 3.58 -30.48
N LYS A 5 -8.46 4.13 -29.25
CA LYS A 5 -9.62 4.16 -28.31
C LYS A 5 -9.99 2.92 -27.51
N ILE A 6 -9.73 3.00 -26.20
CA ILE A 6 -10.52 2.31 -25.18
C ILE A 6 -11.53 3.30 -24.60
N LYS A 7 -12.79 3.17 -25.03
CA LYS A 7 -13.96 3.40 -24.17
C LYS A 7 -14.31 2.02 -23.60
N ALA A 8 -14.40 1.92 -22.28
CA ALA A 8 -14.63 0.67 -21.56
C ALA A 8 -15.96 0.02 -21.96
N HIS A 9 -15.99 -0.74 -23.04
CA HIS A 9 -17.04 -1.68 -23.42
C HIS A 9 -16.36 -2.93 -23.98
N LYS A 10 -16.59 -4.06 -23.28
CA LYS A 10 -16.56 -5.44 -23.78
C LYS A 10 -15.35 -5.80 -24.67
N LYS A 11 -14.36 -6.53 -24.12
CA LYS A 11 -13.51 -7.40 -24.95
C LYS A 11 -13.07 -8.66 -24.21
N THR A 12 -13.34 -9.76 -24.88
CA THR A 12 -12.99 -11.16 -24.63
C THR A 12 -11.48 -11.35 -24.76
N TYR A 13 -10.89 -12.25 -23.95
CA TYR A 13 -9.49 -12.65 -24.09
C TYR A 13 -9.42 -14.08 -24.66
N PHE A 14 -8.60 -14.26 -25.69
CA PHE A 14 -8.18 -15.56 -26.20
C PHE A 14 -6.89 -15.96 -25.47
N ILE A 15 -6.86 -17.17 -24.91
CA ILE A 15 -5.65 -17.84 -24.43
C ILE A 15 -5.42 -19.03 -25.37
N PRO A 16 -4.34 -19.08 -26.16
CA PRO A 16 -3.97 -20.29 -26.87
C PRO A 16 -3.41 -21.29 -25.85
N GLY A 17 -4.15 -22.35 -25.54
CA GLY A 17 -3.55 -23.52 -24.88
C GLY A 17 -4.42 -24.32 -23.92
N GLU A 18 -5.47 -23.77 -23.31
CA GLU A 18 -6.37 -24.56 -22.45
C GLU A 18 -7.80 -24.02 -22.61
N LEU A 19 -8.65 -24.88 -23.18
CA LEU A 19 -10.09 -24.70 -23.26
C LEU A 19 -10.65 -24.72 -21.83
N ASP A 20 -11.30 -23.64 -21.41
CA ASP A 20 -12.57 -23.75 -20.69
C ASP A 20 -13.28 -22.38 -20.63
N TYR A 21 -14.59 -22.45 -20.86
CA TYR A 21 -15.54 -21.37 -21.13
C TYR A 21 -15.48 -20.18 -20.15
N VAL A 22 -15.53 -18.96 -20.69
CA VAL A 22 -15.82 -17.72 -19.93
C VAL A 22 -17.25 -17.28 -20.26
N GLU A 23 -18.18 -17.49 -19.32
CA GLU A 23 -19.50 -16.84 -19.38
C GLU A 23 -19.46 -15.46 -18.74
N GLN A 24 -20.04 -14.49 -19.43
CA GLN A 24 -19.99 -13.07 -19.12
C GLN A 24 -21.27 -12.67 -18.38
N LEU A 25 -21.15 -12.21 -17.13
CA LEU A 25 -22.29 -11.74 -16.33
C LEU A 25 -22.13 -10.24 -16.00
N THR A 26 -22.46 -9.40 -16.99
CA THR A 26 -22.63 -7.92 -16.89
C THR A 26 -21.40 -7.07 -16.50
N LYS A 27 -21.60 -5.74 -16.45
CA LYS A 27 -20.63 -4.72 -16.87
C LYS A 27 -19.47 -4.41 -15.90
N ASP A 28 -19.55 -4.77 -14.62
CA ASP A 28 -18.62 -4.26 -13.59
C ASP A 28 -18.24 -5.27 -12.48
N SER A 29 -18.31 -6.59 -12.70
CA SER A 29 -17.87 -7.57 -11.68
C SER A 29 -17.35 -8.87 -12.31
N ILE A 30 -16.18 -9.34 -11.87
CA ILE A 30 -15.57 -10.62 -12.28
C ILE A 30 -15.77 -11.64 -11.16
N LEU A 31 -16.47 -12.74 -11.45
CA LEU A 31 -16.55 -13.91 -10.57
C LEU A 31 -15.24 -14.70 -10.63
N VAL A 32 -14.48 -14.67 -9.53
CA VAL A 32 -13.18 -15.33 -9.40
C VAL A 32 -13.37 -16.73 -8.81
N HIS A 33 -14.00 -17.65 -9.55
CA HIS A 33 -14.26 -19.00 -9.03
C HIS A 33 -13.20 -20.05 -9.43
N ARG A 34 -12.32 -19.76 -10.41
CA ARG A 34 -11.32 -20.73 -10.90
C ARG A 34 -9.94 -20.20 -11.33
N LEU A 35 -9.70 -18.89 -11.32
CA LEU A 35 -8.40 -18.34 -11.72
C LEU A 35 -7.44 -18.34 -10.53
N LYS A 36 -6.42 -19.20 -10.49
CA LYS A 36 -5.37 -19.15 -9.44
C LYS A 36 -4.71 -17.77 -9.33
N SER A 37 -4.67 -17.04 -10.44
CA SER A 37 -4.15 -15.69 -10.58
C SER A 37 -4.85 -14.94 -11.70
N PHE A 38 -5.11 -13.65 -11.52
CA PHE A 38 -5.58 -12.72 -12.54
C PHE A 38 -4.57 -11.59 -12.70
N ARG A 39 -4.29 -11.20 -13.95
CA ARG A 39 -3.40 -10.07 -14.26
C ARG A 39 -4.06 -9.12 -15.25
N ALA A 40 -3.84 -7.83 -15.06
CA ALA A 40 -4.34 -6.79 -15.95
C ALA A 40 -3.28 -5.72 -16.19
N TYR A 41 -3.36 -5.09 -17.36
CA TYR A 41 -2.43 -4.07 -17.84
C TYR A 41 -3.25 -2.93 -18.44
N ALA A 42 -2.80 -1.69 -18.30
CA ALA A 42 -3.44 -0.55 -18.95
C ALA A 42 -2.67 -0.16 -20.21
N VAL A 43 -3.34 -0.11 -21.35
CA VAL A 43 -2.73 0.37 -22.61
C VAL A 43 -2.70 1.90 -22.72
N ALA A 44 -3.33 2.59 -21.77
CA ALA A 44 -3.36 4.04 -21.67
C ALA A 44 -3.47 4.44 -20.18
N PRO A 45 -3.02 5.65 -19.82
CA PRO A 45 -3.09 6.12 -18.45
C PRO A 45 -4.52 6.09 -17.89
N LEU A 46 -4.70 5.49 -16.71
CA LEU A 46 -5.96 5.50 -15.98
C LEU A 46 -6.18 6.89 -15.38
N LYS A 47 -7.38 7.46 -15.54
CA LYS A 47 -7.75 8.75 -14.95
C LYS A 47 -8.75 8.53 -13.83
N ILE A 48 -8.38 8.93 -12.62
CA ILE A 48 -9.13 8.67 -11.38
C ILE A 48 -9.37 9.99 -10.68
N SER A 49 -10.64 10.30 -10.36
CA SER A 49 -10.96 11.49 -9.56
C SER A 49 -10.92 11.13 -8.08
N LEU A 50 -10.13 11.88 -7.30
CA LEU A 50 -9.99 11.74 -5.85
C LEU A 50 -10.49 13.03 -5.16
N PRO A 51 -11.78 13.40 -5.29
CA PRO A 51 -12.28 14.70 -4.81
C PRO A 51 -12.16 14.84 -3.29
N LEU A 52 -12.24 13.73 -2.54
CA LEU A 52 -12.07 13.73 -1.09
C LEU A 52 -10.63 14.05 -0.65
N LEU A 53 -9.65 13.83 -1.53
CA LEU A 53 -8.25 14.18 -1.32
C LEU A 53 -7.83 15.42 -2.11
N GLY A 54 -8.74 15.99 -2.91
CA GLY A 54 -8.46 17.16 -3.75
C GLY A 54 -7.45 16.91 -4.86
N TYR A 55 -7.48 15.73 -5.48
CA TYR A 55 -6.60 15.38 -6.60
C TYR A 55 -7.37 14.78 -7.77
N ASN A 56 -6.86 14.99 -8.97
CA ASN A 56 -7.05 14.11 -10.10
C ASN A 56 -5.78 13.27 -10.24
N LEU A 57 -5.92 11.94 -10.22
CA LEU A 57 -4.83 11.01 -10.36
C LEU A 57 -4.81 10.46 -11.79
N GLN A 58 -3.63 10.50 -12.41
CA GLN A 58 -3.32 9.73 -13.60
C GLN A 58 -2.37 8.60 -13.21
N CYS A 59 -2.69 7.36 -13.59
CA CYS A 59 -1.91 6.18 -13.28
C CYS A 59 -1.50 5.44 -14.56
N ASP A 60 -0.20 5.37 -14.81
CA ASP A 60 0.37 4.51 -15.84
C ASP A 60 0.57 3.12 -15.22
N LEU A 61 -0.50 2.32 -15.23
CA LEU A 61 -0.50 0.98 -14.64
C LEU A 61 0.35 0.03 -15.48
N ILE A 62 1.49 -0.37 -14.91
CA ILE A 62 2.41 -1.35 -15.51
C ILE A 62 1.87 -2.75 -15.32
N GLU A 63 1.41 -3.11 -14.13
CA GLU A 63 0.83 -4.43 -13.87
C GLU A 63 -0.14 -4.34 -12.69
N PHE A 64 -1.29 -4.98 -12.81
CA PHE A 64 -2.16 -5.33 -11.70
C PHE A 64 -2.20 -6.84 -11.60
N SER A 65 -2.08 -7.38 -10.40
CA SER A 65 -2.23 -8.81 -10.15
C SER A 65 -3.18 -9.06 -8.99
N LEU A 66 -3.97 -10.11 -9.10
CA LEU A 66 -4.86 -10.63 -8.07
C LEU A 66 -4.55 -12.12 -7.92
N ASN A 67 -4.07 -12.54 -6.75
CA ASN A 67 -3.62 -13.90 -6.49
C ASN A 67 -4.25 -14.42 -5.22
N TYR A 68 -4.64 -15.69 -5.21
CA TYR A 68 -5.06 -16.35 -3.98
C TYR A 68 -3.84 -16.68 -3.13
N ASN A 69 -3.72 -16.04 -1.97
CA ASN A 69 -2.69 -16.37 -0.99
C ASN A 69 -3.19 -17.51 -0.12
N LYS A 70 -2.65 -18.72 -0.33
CA LYS A 70 -3.03 -19.92 0.42
C LYS A 70 -2.66 -19.84 1.90
N GLU A 71 -1.56 -19.18 2.24
CA GLU A 71 -1.11 -19.05 3.63
C GLU A 71 -2.04 -18.14 4.43
N LEU A 72 -2.66 -17.17 3.77
CA LEU A 72 -3.61 -16.22 4.35
C LEU A 72 -5.08 -16.59 4.08
N ASP A 73 -5.32 -17.69 3.37
CA ASP A 73 -6.62 -18.16 2.92
C ASP A 73 -7.52 -17.06 2.31
N ARG A 74 -6.94 -16.17 1.50
CA ARG A 74 -7.64 -15.01 0.95
C ARG A 74 -7.05 -14.50 -0.36
N TRP A 75 -7.84 -13.72 -1.09
CA TRP A 75 -7.36 -13.00 -2.28
C TRP A 75 -6.50 -11.81 -1.88
N THR A 76 -5.36 -11.67 -2.53
CA THR A 76 -4.46 -10.53 -2.39
C THR A 76 -4.31 -9.87 -3.74
N PHE A 77 -4.32 -8.54 -3.78
CA PHE A 77 -4.06 -7.79 -5.00
C PHE A 77 -2.78 -6.97 -4.84
N SER A 78 -2.09 -6.76 -5.94
CA SER A 78 -0.95 -5.85 -6.03
C SER A 78 -1.03 -5.08 -7.33
N TYR A 79 -0.45 -3.88 -7.34
CA TYR A 79 -0.32 -3.10 -8.56
C TYR A 79 1.01 -2.37 -8.57
N ILE A 80 1.55 -2.21 -9.78
CA ILE A 80 2.75 -1.47 -10.07
C ILE A 80 2.37 -0.42 -11.12
N GLY A 81 2.72 0.83 -10.88
CA GLY A 81 2.44 1.91 -11.81
C GLY A 81 3.10 3.21 -11.42
N TYR A 82 3.13 4.15 -12.36
CA TYR A 82 3.55 5.52 -12.11
C TYR A 82 2.33 6.39 -11.84
N PHE A 83 2.36 7.15 -10.76
CA PHE A 83 1.25 7.98 -10.31
C PHE A 83 1.58 9.46 -10.50
N TYR A 84 0.73 10.15 -11.25
CA TYR A 84 0.82 11.59 -11.45
C TYR A 84 -0.42 12.26 -10.85
N TYR A 85 -0.19 13.15 -9.90
CA TYR A 85 -1.26 13.84 -9.17
C TYR A 85 -1.36 15.29 -9.64
N GLN A 86 -2.57 15.69 -10.00
CA GLN A 86 -2.91 17.08 -10.27
C GLN A 86 -3.81 17.60 -9.14
N SER A 87 -3.36 18.65 -8.45
CA SER A 87 -4.17 19.30 -7.42
C SER A 87 -5.42 19.91 -8.03
N VAL A 88 -6.55 19.73 -7.34
CA VAL A 88 -7.81 20.39 -7.67
C VAL A 88 -7.97 21.56 -6.71
N ASN A 89 -8.14 22.77 -7.25
CA ASN A 89 -8.33 23.96 -6.44
C ASN A 89 -9.78 24.05 -5.95
N PHE A 90 -9.94 24.33 -4.65
CA PHE A 90 -11.22 24.60 -4.03
C PHE A 90 -11.14 25.95 -3.34
N GLU A 91 -12.11 26.82 -3.57
CA GLU A 91 -12.17 28.14 -2.92
C GLU A 91 -12.82 28.08 -1.53
N ASN A 92 -13.62 27.05 -1.28
CA ASN A 92 -14.37 26.92 -0.04
C ASN A 92 -13.49 26.41 1.11
N GLU A 93 -13.29 27.23 2.14
CA GLU A 93 -12.47 26.91 3.31
C GLU A 93 -12.94 25.64 4.06
N LYS A 94 -14.26 25.40 4.17
CA LYS A 94 -14.78 24.18 4.82
C LYS A 94 -14.41 22.92 4.03
N VAL A 95 -14.41 23.02 2.69
CA VAL A 95 -13.97 21.93 1.81
C VAL A 95 -12.48 21.69 1.97
N LEU A 96 -11.66 22.75 1.97
CA LEU A 96 -10.21 22.64 2.21
C LEU A 96 -9.88 21.97 3.55
N LYS A 97 -10.58 22.36 4.64
CA LYS A 97 -10.43 21.70 5.96
C LYS A 97 -10.87 20.24 5.97
N ARG A 98 -11.86 19.87 5.15
CA ARG A 98 -12.27 18.45 5.00
C ARG A 98 -11.22 17.66 4.22
N ILE A 99 -10.69 18.24 3.14
CA ILE A 99 -9.62 17.63 2.34
C ILE A 99 -8.36 17.42 3.19
N ASP A 100 -7.94 18.41 3.97
CA ASP A 100 -6.79 18.27 4.88
C ASP A 100 -6.97 17.12 5.87
N ARG A 101 -8.14 17.04 6.54
CA ARG A 101 -8.47 15.92 7.43
C ARG A 101 -8.47 14.58 6.71
N ASN A 102 -9.00 14.50 5.50
CA ASN A 102 -9.02 13.27 4.71
C ASN A 102 -7.61 12.86 4.28
N ARG A 103 -6.77 13.81 3.86
CA ARG A 103 -5.36 13.56 3.51
C ARG A 103 -4.58 13.04 4.72
N LYS A 104 -4.78 13.62 5.91
CA LYS A 104 -4.17 13.12 7.15
C LYS A 104 -4.59 11.68 7.45
N LYS A 105 -5.89 11.36 7.34
CA LYS A 105 -6.40 9.99 7.50
C LYS A 105 -5.85 9.02 6.45
N ALA A 106 -5.70 9.47 5.21
CA ALA A 106 -5.10 8.67 4.15
C ALA A 106 -3.61 8.41 4.44
N TYR A 107 -2.87 9.42 4.90
CA TYR A 107 -1.45 9.36 5.20
C TYR A 107 -1.12 8.48 6.39
N PHE A 108 -1.70 8.74 7.57
CA PHE A 108 -1.36 7.97 8.77
C PHE A 108 -1.73 6.49 8.57
N ASN A 109 -0.83 5.59 8.97
CA ASN A 109 -1.00 4.14 8.77
C ASN A 109 -1.13 3.74 7.30
N SER A 110 -0.49 4.49 6.39
CA SER A 110 -0.27 4.05 5.01
C SER A 110 1.12 3.48 4.82
N SER A 111 1.34 2.81 3.69
CA SER A 111 2.66 2.39 3.24
C SER A 111 3.64 3.57 3.15
N LEU A 112 3.17 4.73 2.69
CA LEU A 112 3.96 5.95 2.61
C LEU A 112 4.46 6.40 4.00
N HIS A 113 3.57 6.44 4.99
CA HIS A 113 3.94 6.82 6.36
C HIS A 113 4.87 5.78 7.00
N PHE A 114 4.54 4.49 6.90
CA PHE A 114 5.38 3.41 7.41
C PHE A 114 6.80 3.45 6.83
N LEU A 115 6.94 3.58 5.50
CA LEU A 115 8.24 3.60 4.84
C LEU A 115 9.06 4.85 5.21
N ARG A 116 8.41 6.01 5.39
CA ARG A 116 9.08 7.21 5.90
C ARG A 116 9.54 7.02 7.35
N SER A 117 8.69 6.44 8.21
CA SER A 117 9.05 6.13 9.60
C SER A 117 10.20 5.12 9.69
N LEU A 118 10.24 4.12 8.81
CA LEU A 118 11.35 3.18 8.69
C LEU A 118 12.63 3.91 8.25
N TYR A 119 12.54 4.76 7.21
CA TYR A 119 13.68 5.50 6.67
C TYR A 119 14.40 6.36 7.72
N VAL A 120 13.63 7.07 8.55
CA VAL A 120 14.12 7.97 9.60
C VAL A 120 14.33 7.29 10.96
N ASN A 121 14.16 5.97 11.05
CA ASN A 121 14.26 5.19 12.29
C ASN A 121 13.34 5.69 13.43
N GLN A 122 12.07 5.94 13.09
CA GLN A 122 11.04 6.43 14.01
C GLN A 122 9.80 5.53 13.98
N LEU A 123 9.97 4.22 13.82
CA LEU A 123 8.86 3.27 13.81
C LEU A 123 8.05 3.35 15.12
N ASN A 124 8.72 3.19 16.27
CA ASN A 124 8.07 3.18 17.57
C ASN A 124 7.37 4.53 17.88
N GLU A 125 8.01 5.65 17.54
CA GLU A 125 7.45 6.99 17.70
C GLU A 125 6.19 7.20 16.85
N ASN A 126 6.14 6.56 15.69
CA ASN A 126 5.00 6.60 14.77
C ASN A 126 4.06 5.38 14.91
N GLY A 127 4.14 4.66 16.02
CA GLY A 127 3.16 3.63 16.34
C GLY A 127 3.37 2.31 15.64
N TYR A 128 4.55 2.02 15.09
CA TYR A 128 4.84 0.77 14.38
C TYR A 128 5.76 -0.16 15.19
N GLN A 129 5.48 -1.46 15.10
CA GLN A 129 6.37 -2.52 15.50
C GLN A 129 6.42 -3.58 14.39
N ILE A 130 7.63 -4.01 14.03
CA ILE A 130 7.84 -5.09 13.06
C ILE A 130 8.03 -6.39 13.82
N LEU A 131 7.34 -7.45 13.39
CA LEU A 131 7.42 -8.77 13.97
C LEU A 131 7.65 -9.84 12.89
N GLU A 132 8.31 -10.92 13.27
CA GLU A 132 8.37 -12.13 12.44
C GLU A 132 7.60 -13.27 13.11
N SER A 133 7.05 -14.16 12.27
CA SER A 133 6.44 -15.40 12.74
C SER A 133 7.53 -16.44 13.00
N ILE A 134 7.46 -17.06 14.16
CA ILE A 134 8.22 -18.25 14.53
C ILE A 134 7.21 -19.40 14.64
N GLU A 135 7.44 -20.48 13.91
CA GLU A 135 6.72 -21.73 14.13
C GLU A 135 7.16 -22.35 15.46
N VAL A 136 6.18 -22.75 16.28
CA VAL A 136 6.43 -23.45 17.55
C VAL A 136 5.61 -24.74 17.55
N ASP A 137 6.31 -25.84 17.29
CA ASP A 137 5.90 -27.25 17.45
C ASP A 137 4.64 -27.72 16.68
N GLU A 138 4.33 -29.02 16.84
CA GLU A 138 3.30 -29.82 16.14
C GLU A 138 1.87 -29.22 16.15
N THR A 139 1.63 -28.20 16.98
CA THR A 139 0.33 -27.50 17.10
C THR A 139 0.13 -26.36 16.08
N MET A 140 1.14 -26.02 15.27
CA MET A 140 1.10 -24.99 14.22
C MET A 140 0.74 -23.57 14.70
N LEU A 141 0.80 -23.29 16.00
CA LEU A 141 0.53 -21.96 16.55
C LEU A 141 1.74 -21.03 16.30
N LYS A 142 1.57 -20.08 15.37
CA LYS A 142 2.58 -19.06 15.06
C LYS A 142 2.74 -18.10 16.24
N ARG A 143 3.96 -17.99 16.79
CA ARG A 143 4.32 -16.92 17.74
C ARG A 143 4.96 -15.77 16.98
N LEU A 144 4.62 -14.53 17.37
CA LEU A 144 5.25 -13.34 16.81
C LEU A 144 6.36 -12.85 17.74
N ARG A 145 7.55 -12.58 17.20
CA ARG A 145 8.62 -11.87 17.93
C ARG A 145 8.96 -10.54 17.28
N PRO A 146 9.24 -9.49 18.05
CA PRO A 146 9.75 -8.23 17.51
C PRO A 146 11.07 -8.45 16.75
N VAL A 147 11.20 -7.75 15.62
CA VAL A 147 12.40 -7.73 14.79
C VAL A 147 12.81 -6.29 14.54
N ASN A 148 14.12 -6.07 14.55
CA ASN A 148 14.72 -4.85 14.05
C ASN A 148 15.35 -5.11 12.67
N LEU A 149 14.96 -4.34 11.66
CA LEU A 149 15.50 -4.42 10.31
C LEU A 149 16.82 -3.65 10.12
N ASP A 150 17.33 -2.96 11.15
CA ASP A 150 18.56 -2.17 11.08
C ASP A 150 19.77 -2.96 10.54
N THR A 151 19.84 -4.25 10.85
CA THR A 151 20.91 -5.15 10.35
C THR A 151 20.85 -5.39 8.84
N CYS A 152 19.70 -5.13 8.22
CA CYS A 152 19.47 -5.27 6.79
C CYS A 152 19.62 -3.93 6.06
N ILE A 153 19.80 -2.81 6.77
CA ILE A 153 19.88 -1.47 6.19
C ILE A 153 21.30 -1.17 5.72
N ILE A 154 21.43 -0.87 4.43
CA ILE A 154 22.61 -0.28 3.81
C ILE A 154 22.24 1.15 3.40
N ARG A 155 22.89 2.15 4.02
CA ARG A 155 22.68 3.56 3.66
C ARG A 155 23.66 3.96 2.57
N ASN A 156 23.13 4.30 1.39
CA ASN A 156 23.93 4.82 0.28
C ASN A 156 23.61 6.30 0.08
N GLY A 157 24.25 7.16 0.87
CA GLY A 157 24.01 8.61 0.88
C GLY A 157 22.79 9.05 1.67
N THR A 158 22.30 10.27 1.40
CA THR A 158 21.27 10.97 2.21
C THR A 158 19.84 10.82 1.70
N ASN A 159 19.65 10.32 0.47
CA ASN A 159 18.35 10.30 -0.20
C ASN A 159 17.74 8.90 -0.38
N GLU A 160 18.55 7.84 -0.27
CA GLU A 160 18.11 6.46 -0.47
C GLU A 160 18.63 5.54 0.64
N MET A 161 17.76 4.62 1.03
CA MET A 161 18.03 3.52 1.95
C MET A 161 17.81 2.22 1.19
N ILE A 162 18.74 1.28 1.33
CA ILE A 162 18.66 -0.04 0.71
C ILE A 162 18.44 -1.06 1.82
N LEU A 163 17.41 -1.88 1.70
CA LEU A 163 17.26 -3.09 2.51
C LEU A 163 17.82 -4.27 1.73
N ASN A 164 18.74 -5.02 2.33
CA ASN A 164 19.40 -6.18 1.72
C ASN A 164 19.09 -7.49 2.49
N GLY A 165 19.01 -8.62 1.78
CA GLY A 165 18.88 -9.96 2.39
C GLY A 165 17.48 -10.28 2.91
N LEU A 166 16.45 -9.62 2.36
CA LEU A 166 15.04 -9.79 2.74
C LEU A 166 14.21 -10.54 1.69
N LYS A 167 14.78 -11.04 0.60
CA LYS A 167 14.01 -11.68 -0.48
C LYS A 167 13.09 -12.79 0.02
N ASN A 168 11.84 -12.72 -0.40
CA ASN A 168 10.72 -13.59 -0.03
C ASN A 168 10.43 -13.66 1.48
N LYS A 169 10.95 -12.73 2.28
CA LYS A 169 10.58 -12.64 3.70
C LYS A 169 9.34 -11.77 3.86
N THR A 170 8.45 -12.25 4.72
CA THR A 170 7.25 -11.54 5.16
C THR A 170 7.36 -11.22 6.63
N TYR A 171 7.11 -9.96 6.99
CA TYR A 171 7.04 -9.49 8.36
C TYR A 171 5.65 -8.95 8.66
N TYR A 172 5.23 -9.09 9.90
CA TYR A 172 4.04 -8.47 10.44
C TYR A 172 4.38 -7.03 10.84
N ILE A 173 3.48 -6.11 10.52
CA ILE A 173 3.47 -4.74 11.00
C ILE A 173 2.32 -4.66 11.98
N HIS A 174 2.63 -4.59 13.27
CA HIS A 174 1.67 -4.09 14.24
C HIS A 174 1.72 -2.58 14.21
N TYR A 175 0.57 -1.94 14.09
CA TYR A 175 0.47 -0.51 14.25
C TYR A 175 -0.66 -0.11 15.19
N TYR A 176 -0.43 0.97 15.92
CA TYR A 176 -1.30 1.39 17.00
C TYR A 176 -1.73 2.83 16.75
N MET A 177 -3.02 3.09 16.88
CA MET A 177 -3.59 4.40 16.65
C MET A 177 -4.62 4.79 17.70
N ASP A 178 -4.83 6.09 17.86
CA ASP A 178 -5.91 6.62 18.67
C ASP A 178 -7.27 6.50 17.95
N TYR A 179 -8.34 6.92 18.62
CA TYR A 179 -9.70 6.87 18.08
C TYR A 179 -9.90 7.76 16.83
N ASN A 180 -8.98 8.70 16.56
CA ASN A 180 -9.01 9.55 15.38
C ASN A 180 -8.18 8.98 14.22
N GLY A 181 -7.45 7.89 14.45
CA GLY A 181 -6.56 7.25 13.49
C GLY A 181 -5.14 7.82 13.46
N PHE A 182 -4.73 8.60 14.46
CA PHE A 182 -3.35 9.08 14.59
C PHE A 182 -2.46 8.04 15.26
N PRO A 183 -1.18 7.92 14.86
CA PRO A 183 -0.26 6.96 15.44
C PRO A 183 -0.04 7.21 16.94
N ASN A 184 -0.10 6.14 17.73
CA ASN A 184 0.26 6.16 19.14
C ASN A 184 1.77 5.97 19.28
N ASN A 185 2.45 6.88 19.98
CA ASN A 185 3.87 6.69 20.26
C ASN A 185 4.08 5.54 21.25
N LEU A 186 4.66 4.42 20.79
CA LEU A 186 4.86 3.20 21.58
C LEU A 186 5.89 3.38 22.70
N ARG A 187 6.74 4.40 22.63
CA ARG A 187 7.66 4.75 23.73
C ARG A 187 6.92 5.37 24.92
N ILE A 188 5.71 5.91 24.70
CA ILE A 188 4.92 6.62 25.72
C ILE A 188 3.71 5.79 26.15
N ASN A 189 2.95 5.25 25.20
CA ASN A 189 1.75 4.47 25.48
C ASN A 189 1.73 3.15 24.67
N PRO A 190 2.25 2.06 25.24
CA PRO A 190 2.38 0.79 24.54
C PRO A 190 1.09 -0.05 24.51
N LYS A 191 -0.01 0.38 25.15
CA LYS A 191 -1.17 -0.47 25.42
C LYS A 191 -2.42 -0.07 24.64
N THR A 192 -2.52 -0.57 23.41
CA THR A 192 -3.79 -0.68 22.66
C THR A 192 -3.76 -2.00 21.86
N THR A 193 -4.91 -2.51 21.41
CA THR A 193 -4.93 -3.65 20.49
C THR A 193 -4.31 -3.20 19.15
N PRO A 194 -3.33 -3.93 18.60
CA PRO A 194 -2.72 -3.54 17.34
C PRO A 194 -3.69 -3.77 16.18
N HIS A 195 -3.58 -2.89 15.20
CA HIS A 195 -3.95 -3.16 13.84
C HIS A 195 -2.83 -3.96 13.17
N ILE A 196 -3.20 -4.85 12.25
CA ILE A 196 -2.26 -5.81 11.68
C ILE A 196 -2.12 -5.55 10.18
N SER A 197 -0.88 -5.49 9.73
CA SER A 197 -0.51 -5.53 8.32
C SER A 197 0.67 -6.44 8.11
N MET A 198 0.95 -6.77 6.86
CA MET A 198 2.19 -7.48 6.52
C MET A 198 2.95 -6.72 5.45
N VAL A 199 4.27 -6.90 5.47
CA VAL A 199 5.18 -6.41 4.45
C VAL A 199 6.03 -7.57 3.95
N THR A 200 5.97 -7.78 2.63
CA THR A 200 6.73 -8.82 1.93
C THR A 200 7.75 -8.16 1.00
N PHE A 201 9.00 -8.58 1.11
CA PHE A 201 10.08 -8.11 0.25
C PHE A 201 10.29 -9.11 -0.89
N THR A 202 10.05 -8.71 -2.13
CA THR A 202 10.10 -9.62 -3.30
C THR A 202 11.47 -9.70 -3.95
N SER A 203 12.41 -8.85 -3.54
CA SER A 203 13.78 -8.79 -4.04
C SER A 203 14.78 -8.74 -2.90
N ASP A 204 16.02 -9.13 -3.18
CA ASP A 204 17.12 -9.00 -2.21
C ASP A 204 17.46 -7.54 -1.98
N TRP A 205 17.30 -6.68 -2.98
CA TRP A 205 17.63 -5.26 -2.91
C TRP A 205 16.35 -4.45 -3.00
N CYS A 206 15.93 -3.86 -1.88
CA CYS A 206 14.74 -3.02 -1.84
C CYS A 206 15.12 -1.57 -1.53
N ARG A 207 14.90 -0.68 -2.50
CA ARG A 207 15.19 0.75 -2.35
C ARG A 207 14.00 1.50 -1.76
N ILE A 208 14.28 2.31 -0.75
CA ILE A 208 13.34 3.25 -0.13
C ILE A 208 13.95 4.65 -0.20
N ARG A 209 13.27 5.58 -0.85
CA ARG A 209 13.67 6.99 -0.89
C ARG A 209 13.24 7.70 0.39
N LYS A 210 13.89 8.82 0.71
CA LYS A 210 13.54 9.69 1.85
C LYS A 210 12.05 10.03 1.91
N ASN A 211 11.40 10.21 0.77
CA ASN A 211 9.99 10.53 0.66
C ASN A 211 9.05 9.32 0.83
N GLY A 212 9.57 8.13 1.10
CA GLY A 212 8.81 6.89 1.32
C GLY A 212 8.43 6.12 0.05
N THR A 213 8.91 6.53 -1.13
CA THR A 213 8.66 5.80 -2.39
C THR A 213 9.66 4.66 -2.61
N THR A 214 9.22 3.62 -3.32
CA THR A 214 10.01 2.43 -3.67
C THR A 214 10.11 2.29 -5.19
N PRO A 215 11.19 2.78 -5.83
CA PRO A 215 11.26 2.87 -7.29
C PRO A 215 11.16 1.51 -8.01
N ASP A 216 11.51 0.42 -7.33
CA ASP A 216 11.55 -0.92 -7.90
C ASP A 216 10.29 -1.76 -7.64
N ALA A 217 9.33 -1.22 -6.88
CA ALA A 217 8.13 -1.95 -6.45
C ALA A 217 8.44 -3.33 -5.81
N THR A 218 9.54 -3.43 -5.07
CA THR A 218 10.01 -4.68 -4.45
C THR A 218 9.45 -4.92 -3.05
N ILE A 219 8.53 -4.07 -2.59
CA ILE A 219 7.91 -4.14 -1.28
C ILE A 219 6.39 -4.21 -1.48
N LEU A 220 5.78 -5.29 -1.02
CA LEU A 220 4.34 -5.51 -1.07
C LEU A 220 3.77 -5.38 0.33
N PHE A 221 2.66 -4.65 0.45
CA PHE A 221 1.89 -4.56 1.69
C PHE A 221 0.61 -5.38 1.56
N SER A 222 0.19 -6.05 2.62
CA SER A 222 -1.09 -6.75 2.73
C SER A 222 -1.80 -6.46 4.07
N GLU A 223 -3.03 -6.95 4.18
CA GLU A 223 -4.02 -6.58 5.22
C GLU A 223 -4.32 -5.08 5.19
N GLU A 224 -4.53 -4.43 6.33
CA GLU A 224 -5.08 -3.08 6.41
C GLU A 224 -4.29 -2.02 5.62
N ILE A 225 -2.94 -2.03 5.68
CA ILE A 225 -2.10 -1.10 4.89
C ILE A 225 -2.19 -1.43 3.40
N GLY A 226 -2.16 -2.71 3.03
CA GLY A 226 -2.22 -3.15 1.63
C GLY A 226 -3.60 -2.95 0.99
N GLU A 227 -4.66 -3.03 1.79
CA GLU A 227 -6.05 -2.84 1.39
C GLU A 227 -6.40 -1.36 1.18
N LYS A 228 -5.53 -0.43 1.61
CA LYS A 228 -5.66 0.99 1.23
C LYS A 228 -5.60 1.10 -0.29
N GLN A 229 -6.78 1.29 -0.86
CA GLN A 229 -6.99 1.38 -2.30
C GLN A 229 -6.25 2.57 -2.90
N ILE A 230 -6.11 2.58 -4.23
CA ILE A 230 -5.66 3.74 -5.02
C ILE A 230 -6.44 5.04 -4.69
N GLY A 231 -7.65 4.91 -4.13
CA GLY A 231 -8.47 6.01 -3.63
C GLY A 231 -7.90 6.72 -2.38
N ALA A 232 -6.96 6.10 -1.68
CA ALA A 232 -6.33 6.58 -0.45
C ALA A 232 -4.83 6.86 -0.63
N THR A 233 -4.32 6.85 -1.86
CA THR A 233 -2.92 7.17 -2.13
C THR A 233 -2.70 8.67 -2.21
N LEU A 234 -1.52 9.10 -1.78
CA LEU A 234 -1.12 10.50 -1.76
C LEU A 234 0.12 10.72 -2.63
N PRO A 235 0.33 11.93 -3.13
CA PRO A 235 1.58 12.32 -3.77
C PRO A 235 2.79 12.02 -2.89
N SER A 236 3.91 11.66 -3.50
CA SER A 236 5.14 11.36 -2.76
C SER A 236 5.73 12.55 -2.01
N ASP A 237 5.35 13.77 -2.41
CA ASP A 237 5.71 15.05 -1.80
C ASP A 237 4.66 15.57 -0.82
N TYR A 238 3.59 14.80 -0.53
CA TYR A 238 2.64 15.18 0.51
C TYR A 238 3.35 15.24 1.87
N GLU A 239 3.16 16.35 2.57
CA GLU A 239 3.62 16.56 3.94
C GLU A 239 2.42 16.86 4.84
N VAL A 240 2.43 16.30 6.05
CA VAL A 240 1.37 16.53 7.02
C VAL A 240 1.51 17.95 7.57
N SER A 241 0.47 18.77 7.40
CA SER A 241 0.35 20.07 8.06
C SER A 241 0.29 19.89 9.59
N ASN A 242 0.96 20.76 10.34
CA ASN A 242 1.17 20.70 11.80
C ASN A 242 0.09 19.91 12.58
N ILE A 243 0.53 18.84 13.25
CA ILE A 243 -0.34 17.89 13.98
C ILE A 243 -1.05 18.56 15.19
N THR A 244 -0.52 19.69 15.67
CA THR A 244 -1.05 20.44 16.81
C THR A 244 -2.49 20.94 16.62
N ASP A 245 -2.95 21.15 15.39
CA ASP A 245 -4.30 21.69 15.11
C ASP A 245 -5.45 20.68 15.33
N ILE A 246 -5.12 19.42 15.65
CA ILE A 246 -6.11 18.34 15.73
C ILE A 246 -6.47 17.96 17.16
N LYS A 247 -5.63 18.32 18.14
CA LYS A 247 -5.90 18.06 19.57
C LYS A 247 -6.88 19.06 20.22
N LEU A 248 -7.45 19.99 19.46
CA LEU A 248 -8.30 21.08 19.97
C LEU A 248 -9.78 20.99 19.51
N LYS A 249 -10.28 19.82 19.13
CA LYS A 249 -11.71 19.63 18.85
C LYS A 249 -12.27 18.37 19.46
#